data_AF-A0A936JHI0-F1
#
_entry.id   AF-A0A936JHI0-F1
#
_cell.length_a   1.000
_cell.length_b   1.000
_cell.length_c   1.000
_cell.angle_alpha   90.00
_cell.angle_beta   90.00
_cell.angle_gamma   90.00
#
_symmetry.space_group_name_H-M   'P 1'
#
loop_
_entity.id
_entity.type
_entity.pdbx_description
1 polymer ?
#
loop_
_entity_poly.entity_id
_entity_poly.type
_entity_poly.pdbx_seq_one_letter_code
_entity_poly.pdbx_strand_id
1 'polypeptide(L)' 'MDKYDDEFRSFLRKSGVKYPIAFANKDMSNSYRVSSYPTMYLIDTQGNIIYSQVGYSKHHESALEEIIVKNLPKK' A
#
# COMPACT_ATOMS: atom_id res chain seq x y z
N MET A 1 -24.88 11.91 0.61
CA MET A 1 -23.92 10.79 0.58
C MET A 1 -23.59 10.60 -0.88
N ASP A 2 -22.35 10.88 -1.27
CA ASP A 2 -22.00 11.10 -2.67
C ASP A 2 -21.86 9.77 -3.41
N LYS A 3 -22.41 9.68 -4.63
CA LYS A 3 -22.46 8.48 -5.50
C LYS A 3 -21.12 7.74 -5.63
N TYR A 4 -20.00 8.45 -5.50
CA TYR A 4 -18.65 7.91 -5.55
C TYR A 4 -18.31 6.97 -4.39
N ASP A 5 -18.89 7.19 -3.21
CA ASP A 5 -18.68 6.33 -2.04
C ASP A 5 -19.31 4.95 -2.22
N ASP A 6 -20.49 4.88 -2.83
CA ASP A 6 -21.23 3.63 -3.02
C ASP A 6 -20.57 2.74 -4.09
N GLU A 7 -20.12 3.33 -5.19
CA GLU A 7 -19.37 2.61 -6.24
C GLU A 7 -18.05 2.07 -5.70
N PHE A 8 -17.31 2.86 -4.93
CA PHE A 8 -16.08 2.43 -4.30
C PHE A 8 -16.30 1.32 -3.28
N ARG A 9 -17.28 1.46 -2.38
CA ARG A 9 -17.64 0.39 -1.42
C ARG A 9 -18.04 -0.89 -2.13
N SER A 10 -18.73 -0.80 -3.27
CA SER A 10 -19.08 -1.95 -4.10
C SER A 10 -17.85 -2.63 -4.70
N PHE A 11 -16.90 -1.84 -5.19
CA PHE A 11 -15.61 -2.34 -5.66
C PHE A 11 -14.84 -3.06 -4.54
N LEU A 12 -14.76 -2.45 -3.34
CA LEU A 12 -14.08 -3.07 -2.20
C LEU A 12 -14.68 -4.41 -1.81
N ARG A 13 -16.02 -4.51 -1.74
CA ARG A 13 -16.70 -5.78 -1.45
C ARG A 13 -16.36 -6.89 -2.47
N LYS A 14 -16.20 -6.53 -3.75
CA LYS A 14 -15.84 -7.47 -4.81
C LYS A 14 -14.35 -7.85 -4.80
N SER A 15 -13.48 -6.92 -4.41
CA SER A 15 -12.03 -7.12 -4.42
C SER A 15 -11.52 -8.14 -3.39
N GLY A 16 -12.32 -8.42 -2.36
CA GLY A 16 -11.92 -9.35 -1.28
C GLY A 16 -10.80 -8.83 -0.38
N VAL A 17 -10.49 -7.54 -0.44
CA VAL A 17 -9.47 -6.90 0.41
C VAL A 17 -9.83 -7.01 1.89
N LYS A 18 -8.89 -7.53 2.68
CA LYS A 18 -9.04 -7.74 4.14
C LYS A 18 -8.18 -6.80 4.99
N TYR A 19 -7.39 -5.93 4.36
CA TYR A 19 -6.54 -4.96 5.04
C TYR A 19 -7.24 -3.59 5.14
N PRO A 20 -6.85 -2.74 6.12
CA PRO A 20 -7.39 -1.39 6.24
C PRO A 20 -7.17 -0.56 4.98
N ILE A 21 -8.16 0.26 4.63
CA ILE A 21 -8.11 1.15 3.48
C ILE A 21 -8.34 2.56 3.98
N ALA A 22 -7.45 3.47 3.58
CA ALA A 22 -7.57 4.89 3.86
C ALA A 22 -7.83 5.65 2.56
N PHE A 23 -8.66 6.69 2.63
CA PHE A 23 -8.83 7.63 1.54
C PHE A 23 -7.72 8.67 1.61
N ALA A 24 -6.82 8.62 0.64
CA ALA A 24 -5.76 9.60 0.49
C ALA A 24 -6.25 10.83 -0.25
N ASN A 25 -5.88 12.02 0.23
CA ASN A 25 -6.01 13.25 -0.55
C ASN A 25 -4.73 13.51 -1.35
N LYS A 26 -4.76 14.55 -2.20
CA LYS A 26 -3.60 14.94 -3.02
C LYS A 26 -2.38 15.31 -2.16
N ASP A 27 -2.60 15.91 -0.98
CA ASP A 27 -1.53 16.32 -0.08
C ASP A 27 -0.77 15.12 0.49
N MET A 28 -1.47 14.03 0.81
CA MET A 28 -0.85 12.77 1.23
C MET A 28 0.01 12.19 0.10
N SER A 29 -0.51 12.14 -1.12
CA SER A 29 0.23 11.65 -2.30
C SER A 29 1.53 12.44 -2.52
N ASN A 30 1.47 13.77 -2.40
CA ASN A 30 2.63 14.65 -2.51
C ASN A 30 3.63 14.44 -1.36
N SER A 31 3.14 14.28 -0.13
CA SER A 31 3.98 14.09 1.07
C SER A 31 4.79 12.79 0.99
N TYR A 32 4.20 11.74 0.41
CA TYR A 32 4.88 10.48 0.13
C TYR A 32 5.67 10.50 -1.19
N ARG A 33 5.60 11.58 -1.97
CA ARG A 33 6.26 11.73 -3.29
C ARG A 33 5.84 10.66 -4.29
N VAL A 34 4.57 10.27 -4.29
CA VAL A 34 4.03 9.29 -5.24
C VAL A 34 3.99 9.90 -6.64
N SER A 35 4.76 9.35 -7.57
CA SER A 35 4.87 9.85 -8.95
C SER A 35 4.10 9.01 -9.96
N SER A 36 3.74 7.77 -9.61
CA SER A 36 3.01 6.84 -10.49
C SER A 36 2.32 5.74 -9.71
N TYR A 37 1.43 5.00 -10.39
CA TYR A 37 0.66 3.91 -9.80
C TYR A 37 1.04 2.55 -10.41
N PRO A 38 1.05 1.47 -9.61
CA PRO A 38 1.04 1.47 -8.15
C PRO A 38 2.38 1.96 -7.58
N THR A 39 2.38 2.49 -6.36
CA THR A 39 3.59 2.75 -5.56
C THR A 39 3.42 2.09 -4.20
N MET A 40 4.46 1.41 -3.72
CA MET A 40 4.47 0.68 -2.45
C MET A 40 5.60 1.18 -1.56
N TYR A 41 5.31 1.31 -0.26
CA TYR A 41 6.29 1.60 0.78
C TYR A 41 6.18 0.53 1.86
N LEU A 42 7.32 0.05 2.35
CA LEU A 42 7.38 -0.79 3.55
C LEU A 42 7.98 0.02 4.68
N ILE A 43 7.28 0.04 5.81
CA ILE A 43 7.64 0.81 7.00
C ILE A 43 7.94 -0.20 8.12
N ASP A 44 9.06 -0.02 8.81
CA ASP A 44 9.45 -0.85 9.95
C ASP A 44 8.69 -0.48 11.24
N THR A 45 8.97 -1.20 12.33
CA THR A 45 8.34 -0.95 13.64
C THR A 45 8.77 0.35 14.32
N GLN A 46 9.81 0.99 13.83
CA GLN A 46 10.31 2.29 14.30
C GLN A 46 9.74 3.45 13.47
N GLY A 47 8.97 3.15 12.42
CA GLY A 47 8.38 4.15 11.52
C GLY A 47 9.30 4.57 10.36
N ASN A 48 10.42 3.87 10.14
CA ASN A 48 11.32 4.16 9.02
C ASN A 48 10.85 3.46 7.74
N ILE A 49 10.98 4.15 6.60
CA ILE A 49 10.79 3.51 5.29
C ILE A 49 12.01 2.65 4.99
N ILE A 50 11.81 1.33 4.94
CA ILE A 50 12.89 0.35 4.68
C ILE A 50 12.87 -0.19 3.25
N TYR A 51 11.81 0.08 2.50
CA TYR A 51 11.69 -0.26 1.08
C TYR A 51 10.68 0.66 0.38
N SER A 52 10.94 0.99 -0.88
CA SER A 52 10.02 1.70 -1.75
C SER A 52 10.07 1.11 -3.15
N GLN A 53 8.91 0.95 -3.78
CA GLN A 53 8.81 0.43 -5.14
C GLN A 53 7.78 1.20 -5.94
N VAL A 54 8.15 1.50 -7.19
CA VAL A 54 7.27 2.06 -8.19
C VAL A 54 6.93 0.99 -9.22
N GLY A 55 5.65 0.87 -9.56
CA GLY A 55 5.13 -0.17 -10.44
C GLY A 55 4.98 -1.52 -9.74
N TYR A 56 4.51 -2.51 -10.50
CA TYR A 56 4.35 -3.88 -10.02
C TYR A 56 4.77 -4.87 -11.12
N SER A 57 5.46 -5.93 -10.72
CA SER A 57 5.83 -7.06 -11.56
C SER A 57 5.92 -8.30 -10.67
N LYS A 58 5.75 -9.50 -11.24
CA LYS A 58 5.86 -10.76 -10.48
C LYS A 58 7.23 -10.93 -9.81
N HIS A 59 8.30 -10.43 -10.44
CA HIS A 59 9.64 -10.50 -9.86
C HIS A 59 9.74 -9.69 -8.55
N HIS A 60 8.97 -8.62 -8.43
CA HIS A 60 8.96 -7.80 -7.23
C HIS A 60 8.31 -8.48 -6.01
N GLU A 61 7.44 -9.47 -6.24
CA GLU A 61 6.74 -10.13 -5.13
C GLU A 61 7.71 -10.87 -4.21
N SER A 62 8.64 -11.65 -4.77
CA SER A 62 9.62 -12.41 -3.97
C SER A 62 10.55 -11.48 -3.18
N ALA A 63 11.03 -10.40 -3.81
CA ALA A 63 11.88 -9.42 -3.13
C ALA A 63 11.13 -8.72 -1.98
N LEU A 64 9.86 -8.36 -2.19
CA LEU A 64 9.04 -7.74 -1.15
C LEU A 64 8.78 -8.70 0.02
N GLU A 65 8.46 -9.97 -0.28
CA GLU A 65 8.23 -11.00 0.73
C GLU A 65 9.47 -11.24 1.60
N GLU A 66 10.65 -11.36 0.99
CA GLU A 66 11.91 -11.53 1.72
C GLU A 66 12.18 -10.39 2.71
N ILE A 67 11.94 -9.15 2.30
CA ILE A 67 12.13 -7.97 3.16
C ILE A 67 11.10 -7.98 4.29
N ILE A 68 9.84 -8.30 4.02
CA ILE A 68 8.80 -8.40 5.04
C ILE A 68 9.19 -9.43 6.09
N VAL A 69 9.48 -10.66 5.67
CA VAL A 69 9.82 -11.78 6.58
C VAL A 69 11.03 -11.45 7.44
N LYS A 70 12.07 -10.83 6.86
CA LYS A 70 13.27 -10.41 7.57
C LYS A 70 13.01 -9.37 8.67
N ASN A 71 12.00 -8.53 8.49
CA ASN A 71 11.67 -7.42 9.38
C ASN A 71 10.43 -7.69 10.26
N LEU A 72 9.87 -8.90 10.23
CA LEU A 72 8.82 -9.28 11.17
C LEU A 72 9.37 -9.26 12.61
N PRO A 73 8.58 -8.77 13.59
CA PRO A 73 8.97 -8.83 14.99
C PRO A 73 9.23 -10.29 15.38
N LYS A 74 10.41 -10.56 15.93
CA LYS A 74 10.68 -11.87 16.53
C LYS A 74 9.90 -11.96 17.84
N LYS A 75 9.13 -13.05 18.00
CA LYS A 75 8.42 -13.37 19.23
C LYS A 75 9.37 -13.63 20.38
#